data_AF-A0A7Y5WJH8-F1
#
_entry.id   AF-A0A7Y5WJH8-F1
#
_cell.length_a   1.000
_cell.length_b   1.000
_cell.length_c   1.000
_cell.angle_alpha   90.00
_cell.angle_beta   90.00
_cell.angle_gamma   90.00
#
_symmetry.space_group_name_H-M   'P 1'
#
loop_
_entity.id
_entity.type
_entity.pdbx_description
1 polymer ?
#
loop_
_entity_poly.entity_id
_entity_poly.type
_entity_poly.pdbx_seq_one_letter_code
_entity_poly.pdbx_strand_id
1 'polypeptide(L)'
;MVAATRPGRGTNLALLVLLAGSFVTGWVAFGVGVASGARAVAVLHGVLALGILVLTPWKSVVVRRGLRRRRRHTVAVVFTLVLALSLLAGIVHSTLGPVQVGGVSALAVHVGSAVVAVLLAVAHVVRRPQRVRVGDLNRRTALRALALGGTAALAYAALSSVTALAGLP
;
A
#
# COMPACT_ATOMS: atom_id res chain seq x y z
N MET A 1 -20.40 -28.08 9.36
CA MET A 1 -20.71 -26.86 8.57
C MET A 1 -19.44 -26.04 8.38
N VAL A 2 -18.79 -26.13 7.21
CA VAL A 2 -17.60 -25.31 6.90
C VAL A 2 -18.06 -23.87 6.70
N ALA A 3 -17.78 -23.00 7.67
CA ALA A 3 -18.06 -21.57 7.53
C ALA A 3 -17.31 -21.03 6.31
N ALA A 4 -18.04 -20.68 5.25
CA ALA A 4 -17.49 -20.03 4.07
C ALA A 4 -16.72 -18.78 4.51
N THR A 5 -15.38 -18.84 4.43
CA THR A 5 -14.54 -17.66 4.64
C THR A 5 -14.93 -16.64 3.58
N ARG A 6 -15.50 -15.51 3.98
CA ARG A 6 -15.75 -14.39 3.05
C ARG A 6 -14.42 -14.03 2.41
N PRO A 7 -14.19 -14.29 1.11
CA PRO A 7 -12.84 -14.26 0.52
C PRO A 7 -12.17 -12.87 0.54
N GLY A 8 -12.89 -11.79 0.89
CA GLY A 8 -12.37 -10.43 0.90
C GLY A 8 -11.91 -9.90 2.27
N ARG A 9 -12.23 -10.54 3.40
CA ARG A 9 -11.88 -9.99 4.73
C ARG A 9 -10.37 -9.94 4.92
N GLY A 10 -9.68 -11.07 4.69
CA GLY A 10 -8.24 -11.18 4.86
C GLY A 10 -7.47 -10.18 4.01
N THR A 11 -7.86 -10.02 2.73
CA THR A 11 -7.27 -9.00 1.84
C THR A 11 -7.48 -7.58 2.34
N ASN A 12 -8.68 -7.24 2.85
CA ASN A 12 -8.93 -5.89 3.38
C ASN A 12 -8.10 -5.60 4.64
N LEU A 13 -7.96 -6.58 5.54
CA LEU A 13 -7.12 -6.43 6.73
C LEU A 13 -5.64 -6.32 6.37
N ALA A 14 -5.16 -7.16 5.44
CA ALA A 14 -3.79 -7.08 4.95
C ALA A 14 -3.51 -5.72 4.29
N LEU A 15 -4.41 -5.22 3.44
CA LEU A 15 -4.29 -3.88 2.85
C LEU A 15 -4.29 -2.77 3.91
N LEU A 16 -5.10 -2.90 4.97
CA LEU A 16 -5.10 -1.92 6.05
C LEU A 16 -3.76 -1.91 6.80
N VAL A 17 -3.22 -3.09 7.12
CA VAL A 17 -1.92 -3.24 7.77
C VAL A 17 -0.79 -2.71 6.89
N LEU A 18 -0.80 -3.03 5.59
CA LEU A 18 0.19 -2.51 4.65
C LEU A 18 0.10 -0.99 4.52
N LEU A 19 -1.11 -0.43 4.36
CA LEU A 19 -1.29 1.02 4.27
C LEU A 19 -0.82 1.73 5.54
N ALA A 20 -1.21 1.24 6.71
CA ALA A 20 -0.79 1.80 7.99
C ALA A 20 0.73 1.68 8.17
N GLY A 21 1.30 0.51 7.88
CA GLY A 21 2.73 0.26 7.93
C GLY A 21 3.51 1.17 6.98
N SER A 22 3.09 1.27 5.72
CA SER A 22 3.69 2.18 4.73
C SER A 22 3.61 3.63 5.18
N PHE A 23 2.48 4.09 5.71
CA PHE A 23 2.36 5.47 6.16
C PHE A 23 3.30 5.76 7.34
N VAL A 24 3.33 4.88 8.35
CA VAL A 24 4.21 5.02 9.52
C VAL A 24 5.68 4.99 9.10
N THR A 25 6.10 4.01 8.29
CA THR A 25 7.50 3.93 7.84
C THR A 25 7.88 5.10 6.94
N GLY A 26 6.96 5.62 6.11
CA GLY A 26 7.18 6.82 5.32
C GLY A 26 7.39 8.06 6.18
N TRP A 27 6.59 8.21 7.25
CA TRP A 27 6.75 9.30 8.22
C TRP A 27 8.06 9.21 9.00
N VAL A 28 8.44 8.00 9.42
CA VAL A 28 9.73 7.78 10.08
C VAL A 28 10.89 8.09 9.12
N ALA A 29 10.84 7.61 7.87
CA ALA A 29 11.88 7.91 6.87
C ALA A 29 12.00 9.42 6.60
N PHE A 30 10.86 10.12 6.50
CA PHE A 30 10.81 11.57 6.31
C PHE A 30 11.43 12.33 7.50
N GLY A 31 11.17 11.89 8.74
CA GLY A 31 11.67 12.55 9.94
C GLY A 31 13.13 12.23 10.30
N VAL A 32 13.62 11.02 9.98
CA VAL A 32 14.96 10.55 10.37
C VAL A 32 16.07 11.01 9.39
N GLY A 33 15.70 11.42 8.17
CA GLY A 33 16.66 12.01 7.22
C GLY A 33 17.75 11.02 6.77
N VAL A 34 19.02 11.45 6.79
CA VAL A 34 20.17 10.71 6.20
C VAL A 34 20.88 9.74 7.17
N ALA A 35 20.33 9.49 8.35
CA ALA A 35 20.94 8.57 9.31
C ALA A 35 21.02 7.12 8.76
N SER A 36 21.97 6.33 9.23
CA SER A 36 22.18 4.94 8.77
C SER A 36 20.94 4.04 8.86
N GLY A 37 20.01 4.32 9.78
CA GLY A 37 18.71 3.64 9.88
C GLY A 37 17.70 4.01 8.78
N ALA A 38 17.87 5.13 8.09
CA ALA A 38 16.91 5.64 7.10
C ALA A 38 16.80 4.74 5.87
N ARG A 39 17.91 4.10 5.45
CA ARG A 39 17.88 3.16 4.31
C ARG A 39 17.02 1.94 4.60
N ALA A 40 17.15 1.35 5.79
CA ALA A 40 16.35 0.18 6.17
C ALA A 40 14.86 0.54 6.24
N VAL A 41 14.52 1.70 6.80
CA VAL A 41 13.14 2.19 6.87
C VAL A 41 12.59 2.49 5.48
N ALA A 42 13.37 3.09 4.58
CA ALA A 42 12.97 3.37 3.20
C ALA A 42 12.73 2.08 2.39
N VAL A 43 13.60 1.07 2.54
CA VAL A 43 13.41 -0.25 1.94
C VAL A 43 12.12 -0.88 2.46
N LEU A 44 11.91 -0.89 3.78
CA LEU A 44 10.69 -1.44 4.38
C LEU A 44 9.45 -0.70 3.89
N HIS A 45 9.49 0.64 3.81
CA HIS A 45 8.43 1.46 3.26
C HIS A 45 8.08 1.04 1.82
N GLY A 46 9.09 0.93 0.95
CA GLY A 46 8.94 0.49 -0.43
C GLY A 46 8.34 -0.91 -0.55
N VAL A 47 8.83 -1.86 0.25
CA VAL A 47 8.28 -3.23 0.30
C VAL A 47 6.81 -3.24 0.73
N LEU A 48 6.45 -2.51 1.80
CA LEU A 48 5.06 -2.43 2.26
C LEU A 48 4.16 -1.79 1.20
N ALA A 49 4.63 -0.73 0.53
CA ALA A 49 3.90 -0.04 -0.51
C ALA A 49 3.66 -0.95 -1.74
N LEU A 50 4.68 -1.69 -2.17
CA LEU A 50 4.54 -2.68 -3.25
C LEU A 50 3.65 -3.85 -2.86
N GLY A 51 3.60 -4.22 -1.58
CA GLY A 51 2.63 -5.19 -1.07
C GLY A 51 1.17 -4.81 -1.34
N ILE A 52 0.85 -3.50 -1.37
CA ILE A 52 -0.48 -3.00 -1.74
C ILE A 52 -0.77 -3.34 -3.21
N LEU A 53 0.20 -3.13 -4.10
CA LEU A 53 0.09 -3.48 -5.52
C LEU A 53 -0.06 -4.99 -5.70
N VAL A 54 0.73 -5.80 -4.98
CA VAL A 54 0.58 -7.27 -4.98
C VAL A 54 -0.83 -7.67 -4.62
N LEU A 55 -1.49 -7.05 -3.63
CA LEU A 55 -2.88 -7.41 -3.28
C LEU A 55 -3.96 -6.84 -4.21
N THR A 56 -3.60 -6.00 -5.17
CA THR A 56 -4.57 -5.33 -6.07
C THR A 56 -5.42 -6.31 -6.88
N PRO A 57 -4.89 -7.39 -7.48
CA PRO A 57 -5.69 -8.39 -8.19
C PRO A 57 -6.78 -9.01 -7.30
N TRP A 58 -6.45 -9.41 -6.07
CA TRP A 58 -7.42 -9.96 -5.12
C TRP A 58 -8.45 -8.93 -4.69
N LYS A 59 -8.02 -7.68 -4.44
CA LYS A 59 -8.93 -6.58 -4.09
C LYS A 59 -9.91 -6.29 -5.22
N SER A 60 -9.48 -6.40 -6.48
CA SER A 60 -10.34 -6.16 -7.65
C SER A 60 -11.54 -7.13 -7.70
N VAL A 61 -11.36 -8.39 -7.29
CA VAL A 61 -12.45 -9.40 -7.21
C VAL A 61 -13.48 -8.98 -6.16
N VAL A 62 -13.03 -8.46 -5.02
CA VAL A 62 -13.90 -7.94 -3.97
C VAL A 62 -14.66 -6.70 -4.44
N VAL A 63 -13.95 -5.78 -5.12
CA VAL A 63 -14.54 -4.55 -5.67
C VAL A 63 -15.62 -4.87 -6.71
N ARG A 64 -15.34 -5.75 -7.67
CA ARG A 64 -16.31 -6.17 -8.71
C ARG A 64 -17.61 -6.71 -8.10
N ARG A 65 -17.52 -7.52 -7.03
CA ARG A 65 -18.70 -8.01 -6.29
C ARG A 65 -19.42 -6.89 -5.54
N GLY A 66 -18.70 -5.89 -5.05
CA GLY A 66 -19.25 -4.73 -4.37
C GLY A 66 -19.99 -3.77 -5.29
N LEU A 67 -19.47 -3.54 -6.50
CA LEU A 67 -20.06 -2.65 -7.51
C LEU A 67 -21.40 -3.15 -8.05
N ARG A 68 -21.67 -4.46 -7.98
CA ARG A 68 -22.98 -5.04 -8.32
C ARG A 68 -24.10 -4.62 -7.35
N ARG A 69 -23.78 -3.97 -6.24
CA ARG A 69 -24.76 -3.52 -5.23
C ARG A 69 -25.10 -2.05 -5.49
N ARG A 70 -26.39 -1.67 -5.43
CA ARG A 70 -26.85 -0.28 -5.55
C ARG A 70 -26.44 0.56 -4.33
N ARG A 71 -25.16 0.94 -4.21
CA ARG A 71 -24.63 1.81 -3.15
C ARG A 71 -23.74 2.91 -3.73
N ARG A 72 -23.60 4.01 -2.99
CA ARG A 72 -22.64 5.08 -3.36
C ARG A 72 -21.20 4.58 -3.15
N HIS A 73 -20.38 4.71 -4.19
CA HIS A 73 -18.97 4.27 -4.20
C HIS A 73 -17.97 5.43 -4.26
N THR A 74 -18.43 6.69 -4.29
CA THR A 74 -17.62 7.89 -4.50
C THR A 74 -16.38 7.94 -3.59
N VAL A 75 -16.54 7.82 -2.28
CA VAL A 75 -15.41 7.84 -1.33
C VAL A 75 -14.39 6.74 -1.62
N ALA A 76 -14.84 5.54 -1.98
CA ALA A 76 -13.94 4.42 -2.27
C ALA A 76 -13.20 4.63 -3.60
N VAL A 77 -13.85 5.23 -4.60
CA VAL A 77 -13.23 5.58 -5.88
C VAL A 77 -12.19 6.69 -5.68
N VAL A 78 -12.57 7.79 -5.03
CA VAL A 78 -11.65 8.90 -4.73
C VAL A 78 -10.46 8.40 -3.91
N PHE A 79 -10.69 7.60 -2.87
CA PHE A 79 -9.62 6.97 -2.10
C PHE A 79 -8.67 6.15 -2.99
N THR A 80 -9.22 5.35 -3.90
CA THR A 80 -8.41 4.52 -4.81
C THR A 80 -7.56 5.38 -5.75
N LEU A 81 -8.13 6.45 -6.29
CA LEU A 81 -7.42 7.36 -7.19
C LEU A 81 -6.30 8.13 -6.47
N VAL A 82 -6.58 8.65 -5.27
CA VAL A 82 -5.58 9.36 -4.46
C VAL A 82 -4.45 8.41 -4.03
N LEU A 83 -4.77 7.18 -3.64
CA LEU A 83 -3.77 6.16 -3.32
C LEU A 83 -2.92 5.80 -4.54
N ALA A 84 -3.54 5.65 -5.72
CA ALA A 84 -2.80 5.38 -6.95
C ALA A 84 -1.87 6.55 -7.31
N LEU A 85 -2.33 7.79 -7.18
CA LEU A 85 -1.50 8.98 -7.37
C LEU A 85 -0.29 8.99 -6.44
N SER A 86 -0.50 8.68 -5.15
CA SER A 86 0.59 8.56 -4.18
C SER A 86 1.60 7.49 -4.59
N LEU A 87 1.14 6.29 -4.93
CA LEU A 87 2.03 5.19 -5.35
C LEU A 87 2.82 5.55 -6.61
N LEU A 88 2.18 6.14 -7.62
CA LEU A 88 2.85 6.55 -8.85
C LEU A 88 3.91 7.62 -8.57
N ALA A 89 3.57 8.66 -7.80
CA ALA A 89 4.51 9.72 -7.44
C ALA A 89 5.68 9.18 -6.61
N GLY A 90 5.44 8.21 -5.71
CA GLY A 90 6.47 7.54 -4.93
C GLY A 90 7.41 6.71 -5.81
N ILE A 91 6.87 5.94 -6.75
CA ILE A 91 7.65 5.19 -7.74
C ILE A 91 8.51 6.15 -8.55
N VAL A 92 7.92 7.20 -9.13
CA VAL A 92 8.65 8.23 -9.90
C VAL A 92 9.78 8.84 -9.07
N HIS A 93 9.53 9.20 -7.81
CA HIS A 93 10.56 9.75 -6.95
C HIS A 93 11.69 8.75 -6.68
N SER A 94 11.34 7.48 -6.43
CA SER A 94 12.31 6.43 -6.14
C SER A 94 13.14 5.99 -7.36
N THR A 95 12.63 6.16 -8.58
CA THR A 95 13.28 5.68 -9.80
C THR A 95 13.94 6.80 -10.60
N LEU A 96 13.41 8.03 -10.54
CA LEU A 96 13.93 9.17 -11.31
C LEU A 96 14.56 10.24 -10.41
N GLY A 97 14.51 10.07 -9.09
CA GLY A 97 15.05 11.01 -8.12
C GLY A 97 14.16 12.25 -7.94
N PRO A 98 14.74 13.43 -7.62
CA PRO A 98 13.99 14.64 -7.30
C PRO A 98 13.42 15.33 -8.57
N VAL A 99 12.41 14.73 -9.19
CA VAL A 99 11.67 15.31 -10.33
C VAL A 99 10.68 16.37 -9.84
N GLN A 100 10.57 17.49 -10.58
CA GLN A 100 9.60 18.55 -10.32
C GLN A 100 8.90 19.02 -11.61
N VAL A 101 7.62 19.38 -11.50
CA VAL A 101 6.81 19.95 -12.58
C VAL A 101 6.10 21.18 -12.06
N GLY A 102 6.32 22.35 -12.67
CA GLY A 102 5.68 23.60 -12.26
C GLY A 102 5.94 24.00 -10.80
N GLY A 103 7.13 23.69 -10.27
CA GLY A 103 7.51 23.96 -8.88
C GLY A 103 6.99 22.96 -7.84
N VAL A 104 6.26 21.91 -8.27
CA VAL A 104 5.78 20.85 -7.38
C VAL A 104 6.61 19.58 -7.59
N SER A 105 7.22 19.05 -6.53
CA SER A 105 8.03 17.84 -6.59
C SER A 105 7.20 16.56 -6.55
N ALA A 106 7.70 15.49 -7.18
CA ALA A 106 7.10 14.16 -7.09
C ALA A 106 6.96 13.70 -5.63
N LEU A 107 7.95 14.02 -4.79
CA LEU A 107 7.89 13.76 -3.35
C LEU A 107 6.75 14.53 -2.67
N ALA A 108 6.55 15.82 -2.99
CA ALA A 108 5.45 16.60 -2.44
C ALA A 108 4.08 16.04 -2.84
N VAL A 109 3.93 15.61 -4.11
CA VAL A 109 2.72 14.92 -4.57
C VAL A 109 2.52 13.61 -3.81
N HIS A 110 3.56 12.79 -3.67
CA HIS A 110 3.52 11.53 -2.94
C HIS A 110 3.05 11.71 -1.49
N VAL A 111 3.69 12.63 -0.75
CA VAL A 111 3.40 12.92 0.65
C VAL A 111 2.00 13.53 0.81
N GLY A 112 1.68 14.57 0.03
CA GLY A 112 0.37 15.24 0.13
C GLY A 112 -0.78 14.28 -0.17
N SER A 113 -0.65 13.46 -1.23
CA SER A 113 -1.66 12.45 -1.56
C SER A 113 -1.71 11.32 -0.53
N ALA A 114 -0.59 10.91 0.09
CA ALA A 114 -0.59 9.91 1.16
C ALA A 114 -1.40 10.38 2.38
N VAL A 115 -1.22 11.64 2.79
CA VAL A 115 -2.00 12.24 3.90
C VAL A 115 -3.50 12.22 3.59
N VAL A 116 -3.89 12.67 2.39
CA VAL A 116 -5.30 12.63 1.95
C VAL A 116 -5.82 11.19 1.88
N ALA A 117 -5.02 10.25 1.38
CA ALA A 117 -5.38 8.84 1.31
C ALA A 117 -5.65 8.24 2.70
N VAL A 118 -4.86 8.60 3.72
CA VAL A 118 -5.09 8.16 5.10
C VAL A 118 -6.41 8.70 5.65
N LEU A 119 -6.71 9.99 5.46
CA LEU A 119 -8.00 10.56 5.90
C LEU A 119 -9.18 9.85 5.24
N LEU A 120 -9.08 9.59 3.94
CA LEU A 120 -10.10 8.83 3.20
C LEU A 120 -10.19 7.38 3.64
N ALA A 121 -9.05 6.74 3.97
CA ALA A 121 -9.01 5.38 4.50
C ALA A 121 -9.69 5.28 5.86
N VAL A 122 -9.44 6.23 6.77
CA VAL A 122 -10.13 6.32 8.07
C VAL A 122 -11.63 6.45 7.85
N ALA A 123 -12.06 7.40 7.01
CA ALA A 123 -13.48 7.57 6.68
C ALA A 123 -14.09 6.30 6.05
N HIS A 124 -13.33 5.58 5.22
CA HIS A 124 -13.75 4.32 4.61
C HIS A 124 -13.91 3.20 5.65
N VAL A 125 -12.93 3.02 6.53
CA VAL A 125 -12.90 1.97 7.56
C VAL A 125 -14.00 2.18 8.58
N VAL A 126 -14.18 3.41 9.07
CA VAL A 126 -15.25 3.76 10.02
C VAL A 126 -16.64 3.45 9.43
N ARG A 127 -16.85 3.75 8.14
CA ARG A 127 -18.12 3.46 7.46
C ARG A 127 -18.29 1.99 7.10
N ARG A 128 -17.21 1.20 7.02
CA ARG A 128 -17.23 -0.22 6.60
C ARG A 128 -16.29 -1.09 7.44
N PRO A 129 -16.51 -1.19 8.76
CA PRO A 129 -15.59 -1.85 9.67
C PRO A 129 -15.44 -3.34 9.32
N GLN A 130 -14.21 -3.83 9.38
CA GLN A 130 -13.91 -5.27 9.31
C GLN A 130 -13.61 -5.77 10.72
N ARG A 131 -14.23 -6.87 11.13
CA ARG A 131 -13.97 -7.49 12.44
C ARG A 131 -12.76 -8.41 12.33
N VAL A 132 -11.72 -8.16 13.13
CA VAL A 132 -10.61 -9.11 13.35
C VAL A 132 -11.17 -10.33 14.08
N ARG A 133 -10.78 -11.53 13.67
CA ARG A 133 -11.18 -12.79 14.33
C ARG A 133 -9.94 -13.53 14.79
N VAL A 134 -9.93 -13.99 16.04
CA VAL A 134 -8.81 -14.75 16.62
C VAL A 134 -8.51 -16.01 15.80
N GLY A 135 -9.54 -16.69 15.25
CA GLY A 135 -9.36 -17.85 14.37
C GLY A 135 -8.66 -17.56 13.03
N ASP A 136 -8.45 -16.28 12.68
CA ASP A 136 -7.63 -15.90 11.52
C ASP A 136 -6.12 -16.05 11.84
N LEU A 137 -5.72 -16.15 13.12
CA LEU A 137 -4.35 -16.45 13.55
C LEU A 137 -4.10 -17.95 13.48
N ASN A 138 -3.63 -18.43 12.33
CA ASN A 138 -3.28 -19.82 12.14
C ASN A 138 -2.08 -19.95 11.18
N ARG A 139 -1.53 -21.16 11.09
CA ARG A 139 -0.37 -21.47 10.23
C ARG A 139 -0.60 -21.04 8.77
N ARG A 140 -1.82 -21.19 8.25
CA ARG A 140 -2.15 -20.81 6.87
C ARG A 140 -2.08 -19.30 6.66
N THR A 141 -2.54 -18.50 7.62
CA THR A 141 -2.43 -17.03 7.57
C THR A 141 -0.97 -16.59 7.68
N ALA A 142 -0.19 -17.23 8.56
CA ALA A 142 1.25 -16.97 8.65
C ALA A 142 1.97 -17.25 7.32
N LEU A 143 1.72 -18.41 6.70
CA LEU A 143 2.28 -18.76 5.40
C LEU A 143 1.86 -17.79 4.28
N ARG A 144 0.61 -17.31 4.31
CA ARG A 144 0.13 -16.29 3.35
C ARG A 144 0.80 -14.94 3.57
N ALA A 145 1.01 -14.54 4.82
CA ALA A 145 1.72 -13.30 5.14
C ALA A 145 3.19 -13.38 4.69
N LEU A 146 3.86 -14.52 4.91
CA LEU A 146 5.20 -14.78 4.41
C LEU A 146 5.26 -14.76 2.89
N ALA A 147 4.32 -15.43 2.21
CA ALA A 147 4.26 -15.41 0.75
C ALA A 147 4.04 -13.99 0.21
N LEU A 148 3.10 -13.24 0.78
CA LEU A 148 2.85 -11.84 0.41
C LEU A 148 4.08 -10.96 0.63
N GLY A 149 4.70 -11.05 1.82
CA GLY A 149 5.90 -10.30 2.16
C GLY A 149 7.07 -10.65 1.25
N GLY A 150 7.28 -11.94 0.97
CA GLY A 150 8.29 -12.43 0.04
C GLY A 150 8.07 -11.92 -1.39
N THR A 151 6.84 -11.97 -1.91
CA THR A 151 6.52 -11.42 -3.24
C THR A 151 6.73 -9.91 -3.29
N ALA A 152 6.35 -9.17 -2.24
CA ALA A 152 6.57 -7.73 -2.18
C ALA A 152 8.07 -7.37 -2.09
N ALA A 153 8.85 -8.13 -1.32
CA ALA A 153 10.29 -7.96 -1.23
C ALA A 153 11.00 -8.28 -2.56
N LEU A 154 10.57 -9.34 -3.26
CA LEU A 154 11.06 -9.66 -4.60
C LEU A 154 10.71 -8.57 -5.61
N ALA A 155 9.50 -8.01 -5.55
CA ALA A 155 9.10 -6.89 -6.40
C ALA A 155 9.97 -5.65 -6.14
N TYR A 156 10.26 -5.34 -4.87
CA TYR A 156 11.17 -4.26 -4.50
C TYR A 156 12.59 -4.49 -5.02
N ALA A 157 13.12 -5.71 -4.83
CA ALA A 157 14.44 -6.07 -5.31
C ALA A 157 14.52 -5.98 -6.84
N ALA A 158 13.50 -6.45 -7.56
CA ALA A 158 13.43 -6.34 -9.01
C ALA A 158 13.42 -4.87 -9.47
N LEU A 159 12.60 -4.02 -8.85
CA LEU A 159 12.57 -2.59 -9.17
C LEU A 159 13.92 -1.92 -8.91
N SER A 160 14.53 -2.19 -7.75
CA SER A 160 15.84 -1.65 -7.35
C SER A 160 16.97 -2.12 -8.27
N SER A 161 16.93 -3.37 -8.72
CA SER A 161 17.92 -3.90 -9.66
C SER A 161 17.75 -3.27 -11.04
N VAL A 162 16.53 -3.06 -11.51
CA VAL A 162 16.26 -2.41 -12.79
C VAL A 162 16.74 -0.95 -12.78
N THR A 163 16.47 -0.19 -11.71
CA THR A 163 16.95 1.19 -11.61
C THR A 163 18.48 1.24 -11.58
N ALA A 164 19.11 0.38 -10.78
CA ALA A 164 20.57 0.29 -10.70
C ALA A 164 21.20 -0.07 -12.06
N LEU A 165 20.65 -1.05 -12.79
CA LEU A 165 21.13 -1.45 -14.12
C LEU A 165 20.92 -0.36 -15.17
N ALA A 166 19.87 0.45 -15.03
CA ALA A 166 19.58 1.58 -15.91
C ALA A 166 20.40 2.84 -15.60
N GLY A 167 21.26 2.82 -14.56
CA GLY A 167 22.01 4.00 -14.11
C GLY A 167 21.12 5.08 -13.53
N LEU A 168 19.92 4.71 -13.08
CA LEU A 168 18.96 5.58 -12.43
C LEU A 168 19.25 5.67 -10.92
N PRO A 169 18.88 6.78 -10.26
CA PRO A 169 19.11 6.98 -8.82
C PRO A 169 18.41 5.94 -7.94
#